data_AF-A0A4W4HG20-F1
#
_entry.id   AF-A0A4W4HG20-F1
#
_cell.length_a   1.000
_cell.length_b   1.000
_cell.length_c   1.000
_cell.angle_alpha   90.00
_cell.angle_beta   90.00
_cell.angle_gamma   90.00
#
_symmetry.space_group_name_H-M   'P 1'
#
loop_
_entity.id
_entity.type
_entity.pdbx_description
1 polymer ?
#
loop_
_entity_poly.entity_id
_entity_poly.type
_entity_poly.pdbx_seq_one_letter_code
_entity_poly.pdbx_strand_id
1 'polypeptide(L)'
;MELDRRLLLAHCVAHTLSVIAGLLVVVPMALNGSAFKGRCALFGQGFWRTENLNVSEGGSKEVTHLVVHQWGPPAACQFATFVGVFTVLYGATQSWRSLFYLHRRHDDTLFSAFLTLLLSLCVLFLAGGASMILTLGLMSWCATVTNHNTRPYSCAESQAVPLYLDLETSSFYSEFTCAQISLWCVTVLWLTHSILSFLRLYHSHSQQISGPCLPREKELLLGQAYLDFPLPCPHAYPPQTPAVFI
;
A
#
# COMPACT_ATOMS: atom_id res chain seq x y z
N MET A 1 11.89 -21.82 13.11
CA MET A 1 12.42 -22.40 11.85
C MET A 1 11.33 -22.63 10.80
N GLU A 2 10.38 -23.57 10.94
CA GLU A 2 9.35 -23.79 9.90
C GLU A 2 8.37 -22.61 9.75
N LEU A 3 7.97 -22.00 10.89
CA LEU A 3 7.07 -20.84 10.90
C LEU A 3 7.70 -19.61 10.22
N ASP A 4 8.98 -19.33 10.51
CA ASP A 4 9.72 -18.20 9.91
C ASP A 4 9.84 -18.33 8.39
N ARG A 5 10.07 -19.55 7.90
CA ARG A 5 10.16 -19.85 6.46
C ARG A 5 8.84 -19.60 5.74
N ARG A 6 7.72 -20.09 6.30
CA ARG A 6 6.37 -19.87 5.73
C ARG A 6 6.01 -18.39 5.71
N LEU A 7 6.34 -17.69 6.78
CA LEU A 7 6.12 -16.26 6.88
C LEU A 7 6.97 -15.49 5.86
N LEU A 8 8.19 -15.96 5.56
CA LEU A 8 9.11 -15.30 4.60
C LEU A 8 8.62 -15.48 3.16
N LEU A 9 8.10 -16.67 2.86
CA LEU A 9 7.45 -16.95 1.59
C LEU A 9 6.17 -16.11 1.42
N ALA A 10 5.35 -15.97 2.46
CA ALA A 10 4.16 -15.12 2.44
C ALA A 10 4.50 -13.65 2.15
N HIS A 11 5.54 -13.09 2.79
CA HIS A 11 6.02 -11.74 2.48
C HIS A 11 6.50 -11.61 1.04
N CYS A 12 7.26 -12.58 0.54
CA CYS A 12 7.75 -12.56 -0.84
C CYS A 12 6.58 -12.51 -1.84
N VAL A 13 5.59 -13.39 -1.68
CA VAL A 13 4.39 -13.41 -2.53
C VAL A 13 3.62 -12.09 -2.42
N ALA A 14 3.39 -11.60 -1.20
CA ALA A 14 2.68 -10.34 -1.00
C ALA A 14 3.42 -9.15 -1.64
N HIS A 15 4.75 -9.09 -1.57
CA HIS A 15 5.53 -8.02 -2.22
C HIS A 15 5.48 -8.13 -3.74
N THR A 16 5.55 -9.34 -4.30
CA THR A 16 5.40 -9.52 -5.76
C THR A 16 4.02 -9.10 -6.26
N LEU A 17 2.97 -9.41 -5.52
CA LEU A 17 1.61 -8.94 -5.82
C LEU A 17 1.51 -7.41 -5.73
N SER A 18 2.17 -6.79 -4.75
CA SER A 18 2.23 -5.33 -4.62
C SER A 18 2.92 -4.68 -5.82
N VAL A 19 3.98 -5.29 -6.35
CA VAL A 19 4.66 -4.80 -7.56
C VAL A 19 3.72 -4.85 -8.77
N ILE A 20 3.05 -5.98 -8.99
CA ILE A 20 2.10 -6.14 -10.10
C ILE A 20 0.97 -5.11 -9.97
N ALA A 21 0.34 -5.01 -8.79
CA ALA A 21 -0.73 -4.05 -8.55
C ALA A 21 -0.25 -2.59 -8.71
N GLY A 22 0.98 -2.29 -8.30
CA GLY A 22 1.60 -0.98 -8.50
C GLY A 22 1.79 -0.64 -9.99
N LEU A 23 2.22 -1.60 -10.82
CA LEU A 23 2.32 -1.41 -12.28
C LEU A 23 0.95 -1.16 -12.92
N LEU A 24 -0.10 -1.86 -12.45
CA LEU A 24 -1.48 -1.64 -12.87
C LEU A 24 -2.05 -0.28 -12.42
N VAL A 25 -1.36 0.45 -11.54
CA VAL A 25 -1.66 1.86 -11.24
C VAL A 25 -0.85 2.78 -12.16
N VAL A 26 0.46 2.53 -12.29
CA VAL A 26 1.37 3.42 -13.03
C VAL A 26 1.04 3.47 -14.51
N VAL A 27 0.77 2.33 -15.15
CA VAL A 27 0.52 2.25 -16.59
C VAL A 27 -0.74 3.04 -16.98
N PRO A 28 -1.92 2.80 -16.38
CA PRO A 28 -3.12 3.58 -16.74
C PRO A 28 -2.99 5.07 -16.44
N MET A 29 -2.34 5.44 -15.33
CA MET A 29 -2.14 6.84 -14.97
C MET A 29 -1.18 7.55 -15.94
N ALA A 30 -0.15 6.85 -16.46
CA ALA A 30 0.75 7.39 -17.46
C ALA A 30 0.07 7.56 -18.82
N LEU A 31 -0.72 6.56 -19.25
CA LEU A 31 -1.51 6.63 -20.48
C LEU A 31 -2.51 7.79 -20.42
N ASN A 32 -3.28 7.90 -19.34
CA ASN A 32 -4.18 9.03 -19.12
C ASN A 32 -3.42 10.37 -19.09
N GLY A 33 -2.28 10.45 -18.39
CA GLY A 33 -1.46 11.66 -18.37
C GLY A 33 -1.07 12.14 -19.77
N SER A 34 -0.73 11.21 -20.67
CA SER A 34 -0.40 11.51 -22.06
C SER A 34 -1.63 11.92 -22.88
N ALA A 35 -2.75 11.19 -22.73
CA ALA A 35 -4.00 11.43 -23.45
C ALA A 35 -4.61 12.82 -23.14
N PHE A 36 -4.46 13.28 -21.88
CA PHE A 36 -4.89 14.59 -21.43
C PHE A 36 -3.82 15.70 -21.59
N LYS A 37 -2.75 15.47 -22.37
CA LYS A 37 -1.66 16.44 -22.61
C LYS A 37 -1.06 17.00 -21.30
N GLY A 38 -0.94 16.16 -20.27
CA GLY A 38 -0.42 16.52 -18.95
C GLY A 38 -1.42 17.20 -18.01
N ARG A 39 -2.69 17.36 -18.41
CA ARG A 39 -3.76 17.92 -17.57
C ARG A 39 -4.43 16.81 -16.74
N CYS A 40 -4.90 17.15 -15.55
CA CYS A 40 -5.59 16.19 -14.68
C CYS A 40 -7.11 16.34 -14.82
N ALA A 41 -7.78 15.27 -15.24
CA ALA A 41 -9.24 15.23 -15.38
C ALA A 41 -9.96 15.11 -14.02
N LEU A 42 -9.33 14.51 -13.01
CA LEU A 42 -9.90 14.31 -11.67
C LEU A 42 -10.26 15.66 -11.05
N PHE A 43 -11.50 15.83 -10.58
CA PHE A 43 -12.03 17.11 -10.08
C PHE A 43 -12.10 18.25 -11.11
N GLY A 44 -11.98 17.95 -12.41
CA GLY A 44 -12.22 18.93 -13.47
C GLY A 44 -13.68 19.37 -13.49
N GLN A 45 -13.91 20.64 -13.83
CA GLN A 45 -15.23 21.25 -13.95
C GLN A 45 -15.46 21.73 -15.38
N GLY A 46 -16.68 21.55 -15.87
CA GLY A 46 -17.09 21.92 -17.21
C GLY A 46 -18.61 21.91 -17.35
N PHE A 47 -19.07 22.38 -18.50
CA PHE A 47 -20.48 22.40 -18.85
C PHE A 47 -20.66 22.04 -20.31
N TRP A 48 -21.82 21.49 -20.63
CA TRP A 48 -22.17 21.20 -22.01
C TRP A 48 -22.71 22.44 -22.70
N ARG A 49 -22.24 22.69 -23.92
CA ARG A 49 -22.76 23.75 -24.78
C ARG A 49 -23.27 23.14 -26.09
N THR A 50 -24.47 23.55 -26.50
CA THR A 50 -25.03 23.22 -27.80
C THR A 50 -24.82 24.41 -28.73
N GLU A 51 -24.17 24.17 -29.87
CA GLU A 51 -24.01 25.18 -30.92
C GLU A 51 -24.69 24.71 -32.20
N ASN A 52 -25.38 25.63 -32.85
CA ASN A 52 -26.03 25.38 -34.14
C ASN A 52 -25.01 25.71 -35.22
N LEU A 53 -24.37 24.68 -35.77
CA LEU A 53 -23.48 24.84 -36.90
C LEU A 53 -24.31 24.94 -38.17
N ASN A 54 -24.25 26.12 -38.79
CA ASN A 54 -24.88 26.38 -40.08
C ASN A 54 -24.04 25.68 -41.15
N VAL A 55 -24.45 24.50 -41.60
CA VAL A 55 -23.81 23.83 -42.74
C VAL A 55 -24.23 24.61 -43.98
N SER A 56 -23.27 24.92 -44.88
CA SER A 56 -23.50 25.74 -46.09
C SER A 56 -24.58 25.19 -47.05
N GLU A 57 -25.12 24.00 -46.81
CA GLU A 57 -26.23 23.39 -47.56
C GLU A 57 -27.60 23.52 -46.85
N GLY A 58 -27.82 24.57 -46.05
CA GLY A 58 -29.16 24.92 -45.54
C GLY A 58 -29.69 24.06 -44.38
N GLY A 59 -28.88 23.16 -43.83
CA GLY A 59 -29.17 22.42 -42.61
C GLY A 59 -28.42 22.97 -41.40
N SER A 60 -29.14 23.29 -40.31
CA SER A 60 -28.53 23.55 -39.00
C SER A 60 -28.21 22.21 -38.31
N LYS A 61 -26.93 21.90 -38.12
CA LYS A 61 -26.51 20.73 -37.33
C LYS A 61 -26.28 21.18 -35.89
N GLU A 62 -27.09 20.67 -34.96
CA GLU A 62 -26.85 20.87 -33.53
C GLU A 62 -25.66 20.02 -33.10
N VAL A 63 -24.59 20.67 -32.63
CA VAL A 63 -23.40 19.99 -32.08
C VAL A 63 -23.30 20.33 -30.61
N THR A 64 -23.46 19.31 -29.77
CA THR A 64 -23.21 19.42 -28.33
C THR A 64 -21.77 19.06 -28.04
N HIS A 65 -21.02 19.98 -27.43
CA HIS A 65 -19.64 19.73 -26.99
C HIS A 65 -19.46 20.03 -25.51
N LEU A 66 -18.48 19.40 -24.87
CA LEU A 66 -18.15 19.66 -23.47
C LEU A 66 -17.08 20.76 -23.41
N VAL A 67 -17.41 21.88 -22.79
CA VAL A 67 -16.44 22.94 -22.50
C VAL A 67 -15.89 22.73 -21.09
N VAL A 68 -14.63 22.34 -20.98
CA VAL A 68 -13.94 22.26 -19.69
C VAL A 68 -13.52 23.66 -19.27
N HIS A 69 -14.13 24.15 -18.20
CA HIS A 69 -13.83 25.47 -17.64
C HIS A 69 -12.51 25.45 -16.88
N GLN A 70 -12.31 24.43 -16.03
CA GLN A 70 -11.13 24.29 -15.20
C GLN A 70 -10.74 22.82 -15.07
N TRP A 71 -9.46 22.53 -15.30
CA TRP A 71 -8.88 21.22 -15.03
C TRP A 71 -8.60 21.05 -13.55
N GLY A 72 -8.63 19.81 -13.09
CA GLY A 72 -8.35 19.49 -11.71
C GLY A 72 -6.91 19.78 -11.30
N PRO A 73 -6.62 19.79 -9.99
CA PRO A 73 -5.28 20.01 -9.49
C PRO A 73 -4.34 18.90 -9.97
N PRO A 74 -3.16 19.22 -10.53
CA PRO A 74 -2.22 18.21 -11.03
C PRO A 74 -1.76 17.26 -9.91
N ALA A 75 -1.74 17.75 -8.67
CA ALA A 75 -1.41 16.98 -7.48
C ALA A 75 -2.29 15.73 -7.30
N ALA A 76 -3.58 15.76 -7.70
CA ALA A 76 -4.47 14.61 -7.54
C ALA A 76 -4.03 13.41 -8.41
N CYS A 77 -3.73 13.66 -9.69
CA CYS A 77 -3.23 12.62 -10.60
C CYS A 77 -1.78 12.22 -10.28
N GLN A 78 -0.93 13.20 -9.93
CA GLN A 78 0.47 12.95 -9.60
C GLN A 78 0.65 12.13 -8.31
N PHE A 79 -0.20 12.35 -7.32
CA PHE A 79 -0.14 11.62 -6.05
C PHE A 79 -0.41 10.12 -6.24
N ALA A 80 -1.45 9.75 -6.99
CA ALA A 80 -1.74 8.34 -7.31
C ALA A 80 -0.57 7.69 -8.09
N THR A 81 0.01 8.42 -9.05
CA THR A 81 1.18 7.95 -9.82
C THR A 81 2.40 7.74 -8.91
N PHE A 82 2.68 8.70 -8.04
CA PHE A 82 3.78 8.61 -7.07
C PHE A 82 3.64 7.40 -6.16
N VAL A 83 2.45 7.18 -5.60
CA VAL A 83 2.18 6.02 -4.75
C VAL A 83 2.35 4.70 -5.50
N GLY A 84 1.90 4.63 -6.76
CA GLY A 84 2.12 3.48 -7.64
C GLY A 84 3.62 3.20 -7.87
N VAL A 85 4.39 4.21 -8.28
CA VAL A 85 5.85 4.09 -8.50
C VAL A 85 6.57 3.69 -7.21
N PHE A 86 6.25 4.34 -6.10
CA PHE A 86 6.84 4.02 -4.80
C PHE A 86 6.55 2.57 -4.41
N THR A 87 5.31 2.11 -4.62
CA THR A 87 4.92 0.72 -4.35
C THR A 87 5.70 -0.27 -5.19
N VAL A 88 5.93 0.02 -6.48
CA VAL A 88 6.74 -0.83 -7.37
C VAL A 88 8.19 -0.90 -6.91
N LEU A 89 8.83 0.25 -6.68
CA LEU A 89 10.24 0.30 -6.27
C LEU A 89 10.45 -0.35 -4.91
N TYR A 90 9.60 -0.01 -3.94
CA TYR A 90 9.69 -0.59 -2.61
C TYR A 90 9.37 -2.08 -2.61
N GLY A 91 8.30 -2.50 -3.31
CA GLY A 91 7.95 -3.91 -3.47
C GLY A 91 9.09 -4.72 -4.08
N ALA A 92 9.74 -4.20 -5.13
CA ALA A 92 10.85 -4.87 -5.78
C ALA A 92 12.08 -5.01 -4.86
N THR A 93 12.45 -3.95 -4.14
CA THR A 93 13.57 -3.99 -3.18
C THR A 93 13.30 -4.96 -2.03
N GLN A 94 12.08 -5.01 -1.51
CA GLN A 94 11.72 -5.95 -0.44
C GLN A 94 11.58 -7.39 -0.92
N SER A 95 11.07 -7.63 -2.14
CA SER A 95 11.08 -8.95 -2.77
C SER A 95 12.51 -9.46 -2.95
N TRP A 96 13.41 -8.64 -3.49
CA TRP A 96 14.83 -8.96 -3.62
C TRP A 96 15.46 -9.30 -2.27
N ARG A 97 15.23 -8.44 -1.26
CA ARG A 97 15.73 -8.65 0.11
C ARG A 97 15.25 -9.99 0.69
N SER A 98 13.95 -10.29 0.53
CA SER A 98 13.34 -11.52 1.02
C SER A 98 13.91 -12.78 0.35
N LEU A 99 14.13 -12.72 -0.97
CA LEU A 99 14.78 -13.80 -1.73
C LEU A 99 16.22 -14.04 -1.29
N PHE A 100 16.98 -12.98 -1.03
CA PHE A 100 18.34 -13.08 -0.54
C PHE A 100 18.41 -13.79 0.83
N TYR A 101 17.50 -13.48 1.76
CA TYR A 101 17.46 -14.19 3.05
C TYR A 101 17.04 -15.64 2.95
N LEU A 102 16.10 -15.96 2.05
CA LEU A 102 15.74 -17.35 1.75
C LEU A 102 16.97 -18.14 1.29
N HIS A 103 17.82 -17.53 0.45
CA HIS A 103 18.99 -18.20 -0.10
C HIS A 103 20.18 -18.29 0.89
N ARG A 104 20.43 -17.25 1.69
CA ARG A 104 21.60 -17.20 2.59
C ARG A 104 21.33 -17.57 4.06
N ARG A 105 20.09 -17.90 4.45
CA ARG A 105 19.70 -18.21 5.85
C ARG A 105 20.22 -17.17 6.86
N HIS A 106 20.02 -15.89 6.56
CA HIS A 106 20.38 -14.83 7.50
C HIS A 106 19.20 -14.50 8.41
N ASP A 107 19.46 -14.34 9.70
CA ASP A 107 18.45 -13.92 10.67
C ASP A 107 18.24 -12.40 10.57
N ASP A 108 16.97 -11.99 10.43
CA ASP A 108 16.58 -10.57 10.42
C ASP A 108 16.83 -9.95 11.81
N THR A 109 17.34 -8.72 11.85
CA THR A 109 17.44 -7.96 13.10
C THR A 109 16.08 -7.37 13.49
N LEU A 110 15.81 -7.25 14.80
CA LEU A 110 14.60 -6.61 15.34
C LEU A 110 14.37 -5.19 14.79
N PHE A 111 15.46 -4.42 14.65
CA PHE A 111 15.42 -3.08 14.09
C PHE A 111 14.95 -3.07 12.62
N SER A 112 15.42 -4.04 11.82
CA SER A 112 14.97 -4.21 10.43
C SER A 112 13.47 -4.53 10.34
N ALA A 113 12.97 -5.40 11.23
CA ALA A 113 11.54 -5.72 11.31
C ALA A 113 10.69 -4.50 11.71
N PHE A 114 11.16 -3.70 12.68
CA PHE A 114 10.50 -2.45 13.09
C PHE A 114 10.45 -1.42 11.95
N LEU A 115 11.55 -1.20 11.24
CA LEU A 115 11.58 -0.28 10.10
C LEU A 115 10.66 -0.74 8.97
N THR A 116 10.61 -2.04 8.69
CA THR A 116 9.72 -2.62 7.67
C THR A 116 8.25 -2.39 8.02
N LEU A 117 7.88 -2.54 9.31
CA LEU A 117 6.53 -2.24 9.81
C LEU A 117 6.18 -0.76 9.69
N LEU A 118 7.09 0.13 10.12
CA LEU A 118 6.86 1.58 10.04
C LEU A 118 6.62 2.00 8.59
N LEU A 119 7.47 1.53 7.68
CA LEU A 119 7.37 1.87 6.27
C LEU A 119 6.14 1.25 5.62
N SER A 120 5.73 0.03 5.97
CA SER A 120 4.50 -0.56 5.46
C SER A 120 3.26 0.21 5.91
N LEU A 121 3.24 0.71 7.15
CA LEU A 121 2.15 1.58 7.64
C LEU A 121 2.13 2.91 6.91
N CYS A 122 3.29 3.55 6.69
CA CYS A 122 3.36 4.78 5.91
C CYS A 122 2.78 4.59 4.50
N VAL A 123 3.18 3.53 3.79
CA VAL A 123 2.65 3.29 2.44
C VAL A 123 1.19 2.90 2.46
N LEU A 124 0.70 2.18 3.47
CA LEU A 124 -0.71 1.89 3.65
C LEU A 124 -1.55 3.19 3.70
N PHE A 125 -1.14 4.18 4.49
CA PHE A 125 -1.86 5.45 4.58
C PHE A 125 -1.79 6.25 3.26
N LEU A 126 -0.63 6.26 2.61
CA LEU A 126 -0.46 6.92 1.31
C LEU A 126 -1.34 6.27 0.23
N ALA A 127 -1.36 4.93 0.17
CA ALA A 127 -2.22 4.16 -0.72
C ALA A 127 -3.70 4.40 -0.44
N GLY A 128 -4.13 4.31 0.83
CA GLY A 128 -5.50 4.61 1.21
C GLY A 128 -5.93 6.03 0.81
N GLY A 129 -5.09 7.03 1.09
CA GLY A 129 -5.34 8.41 0.69
C GLY A 129 -5.44 8.57 -0.83
N ALA A 130 -4.56 7.93 -1.59
CA ALA A 130 -4.57 8.00 -3.04
C ALA A 130 -5.81 7.30 -3.63
N SER A 131 -6.23 6.17 -3.07
CA SER A 131 -7.45 5.46 -3.46
C SER A 131 -8.69 6.34 -3.28
N MET A 132 -8.77 7.06 -2.15
CA MET A 132 -9.87 7.99 -1.88
C MET A 132 -9.88 9.17 -2.87
N ILE A 133 -8.71 9.80 -3.08
CA ILE A 133 -8.57 10.93 -4.02
C ILE A 133 -8.98 10.51 -5.43
N LEU A 134 -8.51 9.35 -5.89
CA LEU A 134 -8.83 8.84 -7.23
C LEU A 134 -10.33 8.50 -7.36
N THR A 135 -10.90 7.88 -6.34
CA THR A 135 -12.34 7.54 -6.30
C THR A 135 -13.22 8.78 -6.34
N LEU A 136 -12.96 9.75 -5.46
CA LEU A 136 -13.74 10.99 -5.40
C LEU A 136 -13.52 11.85 -6.66
N GLY A 137 -12.29 11.90 -7.17
CA GLY A 137 -11.95 12.65 -8.37
C GLY A 137 -12.63 12.07 -9.62
N LEU A 138 -12.69 10.74 -9.74
CA LEU A 138 -13.37 10.07 -10.85
C LEU A 138 -14.90 10.28 -10.77
N MET A 139 -15.47 10.17 -9.57
CA MET A 139 -16.90 10.46 -9.34
C MET A 139 -17.25 11.91 -9.73
N SER A 140 -16.41 12.87 -9.34
CA SER A 140 -16.58 14.28 -9.72
C SER A 140 -16.51 14.47 -11.23
N TRP A 141 -15.50 13.88 -11.88
CA TRP A 141 -15.34 13.98 -13.33
C TRP A 141 -16.53 13.33 -14.09
N CYS A 142 -16.97 12.15 -13.64
CA CYS A 142 -18.15 11.49 -14.17
C CYS A 142 -19.39 12.36 -14.05
N ALA A 143 -19.61 13.03 -12.91
CA ALA A 143 -20.73 13.95 -12.74
C ALA A 143 -20.65 15.14 -13.71
N THR A 144 -19.46 15.67 -14.00
CA THR A 144 -19.29 16.73 -15.00
C THR A 144 -19.62 16.22 -16.41
N VAL A 145 -19.09 15.05 -16.79
CA VAL A 145 -19.27 14.49 -18.13
C VAL A 145 -20.72 14.06 -18.38
N THR A 146 -21.39 13.42 -17.41
CA THR A 146 -22.81 13.04 -17.53
C THR A 146 -23.77 14.19 -17.26
N ASN A 147 -23.25 15.40 -16.98
CA ASN A 147 -24.01 16.56 -16.54
C ASN A 147 -24.98 16.20 -15.40
N HIS A 148 -24.44 15.64 -14.32
CA HIS A 148 -25.17 15.16 -13.16
C HIS A 148 -26.29 14.16 -13.51
N ASN A 149 -25.98 13.19 -14.39
CA ASN A 149 -26.90 12.16 -14.90
C ASN A 149 -28.09 12.69 -15.71
N THR A 150 -28.02 13.91 -16.23
CA THR A 150 -29.03 14.44 -17.16
C THR A 150 -28.82 13.94 -18.59
N ARG A 151 -27.61 13.48 -18.93
CA ARG A 151 -27.32 12.83 -20.22
C ARG A 151 -27.84 11.39 -20.23
N PRO A 152 -28.29 10.88 -21.40
CA PRO A 152 -28.87 9.54 -21.51
C PRO A 152 -27.83 8.40 -21.43
N TYR A 153 -26.53 8.73 -21.43
CA TYR A 153 -25.43 7.78 -21.38
C TYR A 153 -24.74 7.79 -20.01
N SER A 154 -24.21 6.63 -19.61
CA SER A 154 -23.45 6.49 -18.36
C SER A 154 -22.05 7.09 -18.48
N CYS A 155 -21.32 7.20 -17.36
CA CYS A 155 -19.94 7.65 -17.39
C CYS A 155 -19.04 6.72 -18.23
N ALA A 156 -19.29 5.40 -18.20
CA ALA A 156 -18.54 4.46 -19.03
C ALA A 156 -18.80 4.69 -20.52
N GLU A 157 -20.07 4.89 -20.89
CA GLU A 157 -20.48 5.16 -22.29
C GLU A 157 -19.97 6.52 -22.79
N SER A 158 -19.75 7.48 -21.89
CA SER A 158 -19.27 8.80 -22.25
C SER A 158 -17.88 8.82 -22.90
N GLN A 159 -17.06 7.77 -22.71
CA GLN A 159 -15.77 7.63 -23.38
C GLN A 159 -15.91 7.34 -24.89
N ALA A 160 -17.05 6.79 -25.33
CA ALA A 160 -17.36 6.52 -26.73
C ALA A 160 -18.05 7.71 -27.43
N VAL A 161 -18.52 8.71 -26.67
CA VAL A 161 -19.15 9.91 -27.20
C VAL A 161 -18.07 10.95 -27.53
N PRO A 162 -18.08 11.57 -28.72
CA PRO A 162 -17.13 12.63 -29.01
C PRO A 162 -17.42 13.84 -28.10
N LEU A 163 -16.56 14.04 -27.11
CA LEU A 163 -16.66 15.22 -26.23
C LEU A 163 -16.16 16.50 -26.92
N TYR A 164 -15.54 16.38 -28.11
CA TYR A 164 -14.92 17.46 -28.89
C TYR A 164 -13.89 18.27 -28.09
N LEU A 165 -13.13 17.59 -27.24
CA LEU A 165 -11.89 18.13 -26.72
C LEU A 165 -10.76 17.83 -27.71
N ASP A 166 -9.73 18.68 -27.76
CA ASP A 166 -8.47 18.41 -28.48
C ASP A 166 -7.63 17.29 -27.81
N LEU A 167 -8.26 16.30 -27.18
CA LEU A 167 -7.68 15.27 -26.33
C LEU A 167 -8.25 13.90 -26.69
N GLU A 168 -7.47 12.85 -26.49
CA GLU A 168 -7.90 11.46 -26.71
C GLU A 168 -8.70 10.97 -25.49
N THR A 169 -10.03 10.96 -25.57
CA THR A 169 -10.92 10.56 -24.47
C THR A 169 -11.47 9.14 -24.62
N SER A 170 -10.95 8.31 -25.52
CA SER A 170 -11.56 7.03 -25.88
C SER A 170 -11.46 5.93 -24.81
N SER A 171 -10.56 6.04 -23.84
CA SER A 171 -10.33 5.01 -22.81
C SER A 171 -10.25 5.56 -21.38
N PHE A 172 -10.55 6.85 -21.15
CA PHE A 172 -10.28 7.49 -19.86
C PHE A 172 -10.95 6.76 -18.69
N TYR A 173 -12.18 6.29 -18.86
CA TYR A 173 -12.96 5.64 -17.79
C TYR A 173 -12.36 4.28 -17.46
N SER A 174 -12.07 3.46 -18.48
CA SER A 174 -11.42 2.16 -18.29
C SER A 174 -10.05 2.27 -17.61
N GLU A 175 -9.21 3.23 -18.03
CA GLU A 175 -7.89 3.45 -17.42
C GLU A 175 -8.00 3.94 -15.96
N PHE A 176 -8.87 4.92 -15.66
CA PHE A 176 -9.05 5.39 -14.29
C PHE A 176 -9.69 4.34 -13.37
N THR A 177 -10.64 3.54 -13.86
CA THR A 177 -11.24 2.44 -13.09
C THR A 177 -10.23 1.32 -12.84
N CYS A 178 -9.38 1.00 -13.82
CA CYS A 178 -8.28 0.05 -13.63
C CYS A 178 -7.31 0.54 -12.55
N ALA A 179 -6.88 1.80 -12.61
CA ALA A 179 -6.04 2.41 -11.59
C ALA A 179 -6.72 2.43 -10.21
N GLN A 180 -8.02 2.75 -10.14
CA GLN A 180 -8.79 2.79 -8.90
C GLN A 180 -8.83 1.43 -8.20
N ILE A 181 -9.23 0.38 -8.93
CA ILE A 181 -9.29 -0.98 -8.38
C ILE A 181 -7.90 -1.41 -7.93
N SER A 182 -6.88 -1.17 -8.75
CA SER A 182 -5.49 -1.52 -8.45
C SER A 182 -4.97 -0.81 -7.19
N LEU A 183 -5.30 0.47 -7.01
CA LEU A 183 -4.94 1.23 -5.80
C LEU A 183 -5.61 0.68 -4.54
N TRP A 184 -6.89 0.28 -4.61
CA TRP A 184 -7.54 -0.41 -3.50
C TRP A 184 -6.89 -1.77 -3.19
N CYS A 185 -6.52 -2.54 -4.20
CA CYS A 185 -5.75 -3.76 -4.03
C CYS A 185 -4.40 -3.49 -3.36
N VAL A 186 -3.68 -2.45 -3.78
CA VAL A 186 -2.44 -1.99 -3.16
C VAL A 186 -2.66 -1.68 -1.68
N THR A 187 -3.70 -0.93 -1.32
CA THR A 187 -4.04 -0.65 0.09
C THR A 187 -4.25 -1.91 0.91
N VAL A 188 -5.00 -2.90 0.40
CA VAL A 188 -5.22 -4.19 1.09
C VAL A 188 -3.92 -4.99 1.22
N LEU A 189 -3.07 -4.99 0.20
CA LEU A 189 -1.77 -5.67 0.25
C LEU A 189 -0.86 -5.03 1.31
N TRP A 190 -0.83 -3.70 1.40
CA TRP A 190 -0.03 -3.00 2.41
C TRP A 190 -0.55 -3.17 3.84
N LEU A 191 -1.87 -3.32 3.99
CA LEU A 191 -2.47 -3.71 5.27
C LEU A 191 -1.98 -5.11 5.66
N THR A 192 -2.01 -6.05 4.71
CA THR A 192 -1.50 -7.41 4.91
C THR A 192 -0.02 -7.41 5.30
N HIS A 193 0.81 -6.64 4.60
CA HIS A 193 2.24 -6.46 4.94
C HIS A 193 2.45 -5.92 6.35
N SER A 194 1.64 -4.95 6.76
CA SER A 194 1.71 -4.37 8.10
C SER A 194 1.34 -5.39 9.18
N ILE A 195 0.30 -6.18 8.96
CA ILE A 195 -0.11 -7.25 9.88
C ILE A 195 0.99 -8.31 9.98
N LEU A 196 1.52 -8.80 8.85
CA LEU A 196 2.56 -9.83 8.85
C LEU A 196 3.85 -9.33 9.53
N SER A 197 4.25 -8.08 9.27
CA SER A 197 5.42 -7.45 9.90
C SER A 197 5.23 -7.24 11.39
N PHE A 198 4.02 -6.88 11.83
CA PHE A 198 3.68 -6.76 13.24
C PHE A 198 3.75 -8.13 13.95
N LEU A 199 3.17 -9.18 13.34
CA LEU A 199 3.23 -10.54 13.89
C LEU A 199 4.67 -11.04 14.02
N ARG A 200 5.54 -10.76 13.03
CA ARG A 200 6.98 -11.04 13.10
C ARG A 200 7.63 -10.35 14.29
N LEU A 201 7.43 -9.04 14.39
CA LEU A 201 8.04 -8.22 15.44
C LEU A 201 7.57 -8.68 16.82
N TYR A 202 6.26 -8.94 16.97
CA TYR A 202 5.67 -9.44 18.20
C TYR A 202 6.24 -10.80 18.61
N HIS A 203 6.31 -11.76 17.67
CA HIS A 203 6.88 -13.08 17.95
C HIS A 203 8.37 -13.01 18.30
N SER A 204 9.14 -12.20 17.55
CA SER A 204 10.57 -12.01 17.81
C SER A 204 10.82 -11.36 19.17
N HIS A 205 10.05 -10.34 19.53
CA HIS A 205 10.12 -9.69 20.84
C HIS A 205 9.69 -10.64 21.97
N SER A 206 8.61 -11.42 21.77
CA SER A 206 8.16 -12.42 22.75
C SER A 206 9.20 -13.51 22.96
N GLN A 207 9.87 -14.00 21.91
CA GLN A 207 10.95 -14.97 22.06
C GLN A 207 12.15 -14.39 22.82
N GLN A 208 12.50 -13.12 22.58
CA GLN A 208 13.61 -12.47 23.27
C GLN A 208 13.34 -12.27 24.77
N ILE A 209 12.09 -12.03 25.17
CA ILE A 209 11.67 -11.89 26.58
C ILE A 209 11.48 -13.25 27.26
N SER A 210 10.82 -14.20 26.60
CA SER A 210 10.57 -15.54 27.18
C SER A 210 11.83 -16.42 27.17
N GLY A 211 12.73 -16.22 26.21
CA GLY A 211 13.97 -16.98 26.04
C GLY A 211 14.88 -17.03 27.28
N PRO A 212 15.15 -15.91 27.99
CA PRO A 212 15.94 -15.93 29.22
C PRO A 212 15.17 -16.35 30.49
N CYS A 213 13.84 -16.18 30.52
CA CYS A 213 13.03 -16.58 31.69
C CYS A 213 12.73 -18.08 31.72
N LEU A 214 12.52 -18.72 30.56
CA LEU A 214 12.14 -20.14 30.48
C LEU A 214 13.21 -21.12 31.01
N PRO A 215 14.52 -20.92 30.76
CA PRO A 215 15.58 -21.75 31.34
C PRO A 215 15.68 -21.52 32.84
N ARG A 216 15.53 -20.27 33.30
CA ARG A 216 15.60 -19.94 34.74
C ARG A 216 14.44 -20.52 35.53
N GLU A 217 13.22 -20.50 35.00
CA GLU A 217 12.08 -21.20 35.59
C GLU A 217 12.26 -22.72 35.55
N LYS A 218 12.79 -23.27 34.46
CA LYS A 218 13.10 -24.71 34.38
C LYS A 218 14.18 -25.14 35.37
N GLU A 219 15.24 -24.36 35.55
CA GLU A 219 16.28 -24.64 36.55
C GLU A 219 15.78 -24.47 37.98
N LEU A 220 14.90 -23.49 38.24
CA LEU A 220 14.24 -23.37 39.54
C LEU A 220 13.34 -24.57 39.84
N LEU A 221 12.57 -25.06 38.88
CA LEU A 221 11.72 -26.23 39.06
C LEU A 221 12.51 -27.55 39.18
N LEU A 222 13.61 -27.70 38.44
CA LEU A 222 14.50 -28.86 38.55
C LEU A 222 15.36 -28.82 39.83
N GLY A 223 15.79 -27.63 40.27
CA GLY A 223 16.50 -27.41 41.53
C GLY A 223 15.59 -27.60 42.75
N GLN A 224 14.32 -27.20 42.66
CA GLN A 224 13.29 -27.47 43.67
C GLN A 224 13.01 -28.98 43.76
N ALA A 225 12.96 -29.69 42.62
CA ALA A 225 12.79 -31.15 42.59
C ALA A 225 13.98 -31.91 43.21
N TYR A 226 15.17 -31.32 43.24
CA TYR A 226 16.35 -31.91 43.90
C TYR A 226 16.36 -31.63 45.43
N LEU A 227 15.59 -30.65 45.91
CA LEU A 227 15.48 -30.29 47.33
C LEU A 227 14.40 -31.09 48.09
N ASP A 228 13.62 -31.94 47.41
CA ASP A 228 12.65 -32.84 48.04
C ASP A 228 13.24 -34.20 48.48
N PHE A 229 14.57 -34.32 48.55
CA PHE A 229 15.21 -35.41 49.30
C PHE A 229 15.71 -34.87 50.65
N PRO A 230 15.25 -35.40 51.81
CA PRO A 230 15.68 -34.92 53.10
C PRO A 230 17.11 -35.39 53.36
N LEU A 231 18.10 -34.55 53.04
CA LEU A 231 19.44 -34.69 53.57
C LEU A 231 19.60 -33.73 54.77
N PRO A 232 20.02 -34.22 55.94
CA PRO A 232 20.10 -33.42 57.14
C PRO A 232 21.24 -32.41 57.02
N CYS A 233 20.93 -31.13 57.25
CA CYS A 233 21.92 -30.10 57.52
C CYS A 233 22.89 -30.55 58.63
N PRO A 234 24.20 -30.31 58.49
CA PRO A 234 25.05 -30.06 59.63
C PRO A 234 25.40 -28.57 59.68
N HIS A 235 24.88 -27.94 60.73
CA HIS A 235 25.50 -26.90 61.54
C HIS A 235 25.98 -25.57 60.92
N ALA A 236 25.36 -24.52 61.46
CA ALA A 236 25.83 -23.15 61.49
C ALA A 236 27.12 -22.97 62.30
N TYR A 237 28.01 -22.09 61.82
CA TYR A 237 28.81 -21.13 62.61
C TYR A 237 29.36 -20.01 61.71
N PRO A 238 29.21 -18.72 62.05
CA PRO A 238 30.05 -17.61 61.56
C PRO A 238 31.04 -17.18 62.67
N PRO A 239 31.80 -16.07 62.55
CA PRO A 239 32.48 -15.41 61.42
C PRO A 239 33.99 -15.22 61.69
N GLN A 240 34.87 -15.18 60.68
CA GLN A 240 36.17 -14.49 60.81
C GLN A 240 36.60 -13.84 59.50
N THR A 241 36.72 -12.51 59.54
CA THR A 241 37.52 -11.69 58.65
C THR A 241 39.00 -12.11 58.72
N PRO A 242 39.75 -11.90 57.63
CA PRO A 242 41.06 -11.31 57.81
C PRO A 242 41.23 -10.07 56.94
N ALA A 243 41.74 -9.02 57.60
CA ALA A 243 42.41 -7.91 56.96
C ALA A 243 43.61 -8.41 56.14
N VAL A 244 43.87 -7.79 54.99
CA VAL A 244 45.23 -7.65 54.48
C VAL A 244 45.44 -6.20 54.02
N PHE A 245 46.51 -5.66 54.59
CA PHE A 245 47.13 -4.36 54.45
C PHE A 245 47.82 -4.16 53.09
N ILE A 246 48.13 -2.89 52.82
CA ILE A 246 49.22 -2.42 51.93
C ILE A 246 50.57 -2.92 52.45
#